data_AF-A0A8X6MHK8-F1
#
_entry.id   AF-A0A8X6MHK8-F1
#
_cell.length_a   1.000
_cell.length_b   1.000
_cell.length_c   1.000
_cell.angle_alpha   90.00
_cell.angle_beta   90.00
_cell.angle_gamma   90.00
#
_symmetry.space_group_name_H-M   'P 1'
#
loop_
_entity.id
_entity.type
_entity.pdbx_description
1 polymer ?
#
loop_
_entity_poly.entity_id
_entity_poly.type
_entity_poly.pdbx_seq_one_letter_code
_entity_poly.pdbx_strand_id
1 'polypeptide(L)'
;MVKLIHEAHFGIEKCKKRAREIMRWPGMNSFIETIVSECVICEKFKKANSKEPLKPHTVPYRPFEKIGAFIMDFGNISYLVVIDYYSNWIEIAELANKCTDEEITKL
;
A
#
# COMPACT_ATOMS: atom_id res chain seq x y z
N MET A 1 30.61 -7.66 -19.42
CA MET A 1 30.40 -8.98 -18.79
C MET A 1 29.34 -8.95 -17.67
N VAL A 2 29.50 -8.19 -16.58
CA VAL A 2 28.51 -8.20 -15.47
C VAL A 2 27.10 -7.74 -15.89
N LYS A 3 26.99 -6.77 -16.81
CA LYS A 3 25.71 -6.37 -17.40
C LYS A 3 25.00 -7.55 -18.11
N LEU A 4 25.73 -8.42 -18.79
CA LEU A 4 25.18 -9.63 -19.44
C LEU A 4 24.70 -10.64 -18.40
N ILE A 5 25.44 -10.80 -17.29
CA ILE A 5 25.02 -11.67 -16.18
C ILE A 5 23.71 -11.18 -15.53
N HIS A 6 23.48 -9.87 -15.54
CA HIS A 6 22.28 -9.24 -15.00
C HIS A 6 21.15 -9.04 -16.04
N GLU A 7 21.34 -9.38 -17.31
CA GLU A 7 20.36 -9.14 -18.39
C GLU A 7 18.98 -9.71 -18.10
N ALA A 8 18.91 -10.88 -17.46
CA ALA A 8 17.67 -11.52 -17.03
C ALA A 8 17.18 -11.10 -15.63
N HIS A 9 17.66 -9.97 -15.11
CA HIS A 9 17.28 -9.37 -13.82
C HIS A 9 17.33 -10.33 -12.63
N PHE A 10 18.34 -11.20 -12.60
CA PHE A 10 18.54 -12.07 -11.46
C PHE A 10 18.95 -11.28 -10.22
N GLY A 11 18.52 -11.79 -9.06
CA GLY A 11 18.95 -11.25 -7.77
C GLY A 11 20.48 -11.39 -7.58
N ILE A 12 21.00 -10.56 -6.67
CA ILE A 12 22.42 -10.40 -6.37
C ILE A 12 23.16 -11.75 -6.26
N GLU A 13 22.65 -12.67 -5.43
CA GLU A 13 23.32 -13.95 -5.18
C GLU A 13 23.40 -14.84 -6.42
N LYS A 14 22.38 -14.82 -7.27
CA LYS A 14 22.38 -15.59 -8.52
C LYS A 14 23.32 -14.98 -9.56
N CYS A 15 23.40 -13.64 -9.63
CA CYS A 15 24.42 -12.96 -10.44
C CYS A 15 25.84 -13.28 -9.96
N LYS A 16 26.09 -13.25 -8.64
CA LYS A 16 27.39 -13.64 -8.07
C LYS A 16 27.76 -15.08 -8.39
N LYS A 17 26.81 -16.03 -8.26
CA LYS A 17 27.04 -17.44 -8.57
C LYS A 17 27.48 -17.63 -10.03
N ARG A 18 26.74 -17.05 -10.98
CA ARG A 18 27.08 -17.11 -12.41
C ARG A 18 28.42 -16.45 -12.74
N ALA A 19 28.75 -15.32 -12.11
CA ALA A 19 30.03 -14.67 -12.33
C ALA A 19 31.21 -15.55 -11.91
N ARG A 20 31.08 -16.25 -10.77
CA ARG A 20 32.14 -17.15 -10.24
C ARG A 20 32.40 -18.38 -11.11
N GLU A 21 31.47 -18.74 -11.99
CA GLU A 21 31.64 -19.87 -12.92
C GLU A 21 32.58 -19.52 -14.09
N ILE A 22 32.71 -18.23 -14.45
CA ILE A 22 33.41 -17.81 -15.66
C ILE A 22 34.55 -16.79 -15.41
N MET A 23 34.61 -16.15 -14.25
CA MET A 23 35.57 -15.09 -13.98
C MET A 23 35.83 -14.87 -12.48
N ARG A 24 37.03 -14.37 -12.14
CA ARG A 24 37.41 -14.02 -10.78
C ARG A 24 38.37 -12.84 -10.75
N TRP A 25 38.05 -11.81 -9.97
CA TRP A 25 38.91 -10.66 -9.69
C TRP A 25 38.59 -10.05 -8.31
N PRO A 26 39.52 -9.30 -7.69
CA PRO A 26 39.27 -8.59 -6.45
C PRO A 26 38.11 -7.59 -6.58
N GLY A 27 37.19 -7.56 -5.61
CA GLY A 27 36.04 -6.64 -5.63
C GLY A 27 34.89 -7.03 -6.57
N MET A 28 34.92 -8.23 -7.17
CA MET A 28 33.82 -8.71 -8.03
C MET A 28 32.45 -8.68 -7.34
N ASN A 29 32.36 -9.18 -6.10
CA ASN A 29 31.08 -9.29 -5.40
C ASN A 29 30.45 -7.91 -5.15
N SER A 30 31.23 -6.94 -4.68
CA SER A 30 30.77 -5.58 -4.43
C SER A 30 30.35 -4.89 -5.73
N PHE A 31 31.11 -5.09 -6.81
CA PHE A 31 30.75 -4.53 -8.12
C PHE A 31 29.43 -5.11 -8.67
N ILE A 32 29.18 -6.41 -8.48
CA ILE A 32 27.90 -7.04 -8.85
C ILE A 32 26.76 -6.50 -7.98
N GLU A 33 26.97 -6.36 -6.67
CA GLU A 33 25.98 -5.77 -5.77
C GLU A 33 25.57 -4.38 -6.23
N THR A 34 26.52 -3.48 -6.51
CA THR A 34 26.26 -2.13 -7.00
C THR A 34 25.43 -2.13 -8.28
N ILE A 35 25.83 -2.91 -9.30
CA ILE A 35 25.09 -2.95 -10.58
C ILE A 35 23.65 -3.44 -10.40
N VAL A 36 23.44 -4.45 -9.57
CA VAL A 36 22.11 -5.01 -9.35
C VAL A 36 21.26 -4.07 -8.49
N SER A 37 21.84 -3.39 -7.49
CA SER A 37 21.13 -2.44 -6.63
C SER A 37 20.74 -1.14 -7.35
N GLU A 38 21.52 -0.73 -8.36
CA GLU A 38 21.24 0.47 -9.16
C GLU A 38 20.34 0.18 -10.36
N CYS A 39 19.89 -1.07 -10.54
CA CYS A 39 19.03 -1.43 -11.66
C CYS A 39 17.59 -0.91 -11.47
N VAL A 40 17.22 0.08 -12.28
CA VAL A 40 15.89 0.73 -12.26
C VAL A 40 14.74 -0.28 -12.44
N ILE A 41 14.92 -1.30 -13.28
CA ILE A 41 13.91 -2.33 -13.51
C ILE A 41 13.75 -3.20 -12.25
N CYS A 42 14.86 -3.65 -11.66
CA CYS A 42 14.81 -4.43 -10.44
C CYS A 42 14.18 -3.65 -9.29
N GLU A 43 14.50 -2.36 -9.15
CA GLU A 43 13.90 -1.52 -8.11
C GLU A 43 12.39 -1.34 -8.32
N LYS A 44 11.95 -1.12 -9.57
CA LYS A 44 10.52 -0.98 -9.91
C LYS A 44 9.69 -2.23 -9.58
N PHE A 45 10.25 -3.42 -9.78
CA PHE A 45 9.54 -4.69 -9.56
C PHE A 45 9.95 -5.40 -8.25
N LYS A 46 10.76 -4.75 -7.42
CA LYS A 46 11.15 -5.26 -6.12
C LYS A 46 9.90 -5.43 -5.25
N LYS A 47 9.91 -6.45 -4.40
CA LYS A 47 8.86 -6.60 -3.39
C LYS A 47 8.82 -5.35 -2.51
N ALA A 48 7.62 -4.83 -2.30
CA ALA A 48 7.41 -3.76 -1.34
C ALA A 48 7.84 -4.20 0.07
N ASN A 49 8.25 -3.22 0.88
CA ASN A 49 8.45 -3.44 2.30
C ASN A 49 7.15 -3.92 2.97
N SER A 50 7.28 -4.56 4.13
CA SER A 50 6.13 -4.87 4.97
C SER A 50 5.34 -3.60 5.26
N LYS A 51 4.01 -3.69 5.17
CA LYS A 51 3.12 -2.59 5.58
C LYS A 51 3.38 -2.26 7.05
N GLU A 52 3.44 -0.98 7.37
CA GLU A 52 3.49 -0.53 8.76
C GLU A 52 2.19 -0.91 9.50
N PRO A 53 2.23 -1.12 10.83
CA PRO A 53 1.03 -1.33 11.63
C PRO A 53 0.05 -0.15 11.51
N LEU A 54 -1.25 -0.45 11.54
CA LEU A 54 -2.28 0.58 11.59
C LEU A 54 -2.14 1.40 12.88
N LYS A 55 -2.12 2.73 12.75
CA LYS A 55 -2.15 3.63 13.89
C LYS A 55 -3.61 3.85 14.31
N PRO A 56 -4.02 3.44 15.52
CA PRO A 56 -5.37 3.70 15.99
C PRO A 56 -5.58 5.22 16.16
N HIS A 57 -6.82 5.66 16.00
CA HIS A 57 -7.21 7.02 16.33
C HIS A 57 -7.47 7.15 17.84
N THR A 58 -7.38 8.37 18.36
CA THR A 58 -7.81 8.67 19.73
C THR A 58 -9.33 8.56 19.84
N VAL A 59 -9.82 7.85 20.86
CA VAL A 59 -11.24 7.82 21.19
C VAL A 59 -11.64 9.19 21.73
N PRO A 60 -12.74 9.81 21.26
CA PRO A 60 -13.24 11.07 21.80
C PRO A 60 -13.65 10.96 23.27
N TYR A 61 -13.98 12.09 23.91
CA TYR A 61 -14.43 12.11 25.31
C TYR A 61 -15.95 12.14 25.45
N ARG A 62 -16.68 12.52 24.39
CA ARG A 62 -18.14 12.65 24.41
C ARG A 62 -18.79 12.02 23.16
N PRO A 63 -20.04 11.54 23.27
CA PRO A 63 -20.83 11.15 22.11
C PRO A 63 -20.91 12.28 21.08
N PHE A 64 -20.80 11.92 19.80
CA PHE A 64 -20.88 12.80 18.64
C PHE A 64 -19.78 13.88 18.55
N GLU A 65 -18.73 13.81 19.38
CA GLU A 65 -17.57 14.68 19.27
C GLU A 65 -16.77 14.40 17.98
N LYS A 66 -16.78 13.15 17.53
CA LYS A 66 -16.23 12.72 16.24
C LYS A 66 -17.15 11.70 15.62
N ILE A 67 -17.54 11.96 14.38
CA ILE A 67 -18.33 11.04 13.56
C ILE A 67 -17.52 10.61 12.34
N GLY A 68 -17.82 9.41 11.84
CA GLY A 68 -17.42 8.98 10.51
C GLY A 68 -18.66 8.80 9.68
N ALA A 69 -18.67 9.43 8.51
CA ALA A 69 -19.75 9.28 7.54
C ALA A 69 -19.17 8.61 6.29
N PHE A 70 -19.89 7.62 5.77
CA PHE A 70 -19.54 6.98 4.51
C PHE A 70 -20.80 6.50 3.79
N ILE A 71 -20.67 6.34 2.48
CA ILE A 71 -21.73 5.82 1.63
C ILE A 71 -21.52 4.33 1.44
N MET A 72 -22.59 3.55 1.62
CA MET A 72 -22.61 2.11 1.40
C MET A 72 -23.73 1.76 0.42
N ASP A 73 -23.46 0.85 -0.52
CA ASP A 73 -24.48 0.30 -1.40
C ASP A 73 -24.89 -1.09 -0.93
N PHE A 74 -26.20 -1.32 -0.82
CA PHE A 74 -26.75 -2.62 -0.49
C PHE A 74 -28.09 -2.84 -1.20
N GLY A 75 -28.24 -3.96 -1.92
CA GLY A 75 -29.49 -4.29 -2.60
C GLY A 75 -29.92 -3.28 -3.66
N ASN A 76 -28.97 -2.69 -4.40
CA ASN A 76 -29.18 -1.60 -5.37
C ASN A 76 -29.72 -0.29 -4.77
N ILE A 77 -29.65 -0.13 -3.45
CA ILE A 77 -29.99 1.09 -2.75
C ILE A 77 -28.70 1.63 -2.12
N SER A 78 -28.53 2.95 -2.16
CA SER A 78 -27.41 3.64 -1.52
C SER A 78 -27.84 4.13 -0.14
N TYR A 79 -26.91 4.12 0.81
CA TYR A 79 -27.15 4.57 2.18
C TYR A 79 -26.02 5.47 2.63
N LEU A 80 -26.37 6.55 3.33
CA LEU A 80 -25.48 7.29 4.18
C LEU A 80 -25.41 6.59 5.55
N VAL A 81 -24.23 6.15 5.94
CA VAL A 81 -23.97 5.54 7.24
C VAL A 81 -23.13 6.51 8.06
N VAL A 82 -23.64 6.89 9.23
CA VAL A 82 -22.96 7.75 10.19
C VAL A 82 -22.67 6.95 11.45
N ILE A 83 -21.42 7.01 11.91
CA ILE A 83 -20.95 6.30 13.11
C ILE A 83 -20.37 7.30 14.10
N ASP A 84 -20.84 7.26 15.35
CA ASP A 84 -20.22 7.97 16.47
C ASP A 84 -18.99 7.20 16.98
N TYR A 85 -17.83 7.86 17.02
CA TYR A 85 -16.56 7.22 17.40
C TYR A 85 -16.43 7.01 18.91
N TYR A 86 -17.26 7.65 19.73
CA TYR A 86 -17.25 7.44 21.17
C TYR A 86 -18.03 6.18 21.57
N SER A 87 -19.27 6.05 21.09
CA SER A 87 -20.19 4.96 21.48
C SER A 87 -20.27 3.80 20.48
N ASN A 88 -19.74 3.98 19.27
CA ASN A 88 -20.00 3.12 18.10
C ASN A 88 -21.48 3.04 17.70
N TRP A 89 -22.28 4.05 18.05
CA TRP A 89 -23.66 4.18 17.60
C TRP A 89 -23.71 4.43 16.10
N ILE A 90 -24.64 3.78 15.40
CA ILE A 90 -24.78 3.83 13.94
C ILE A 90 -26.15 4.39 13.57
N GLU A 91 -26.15 5.40 12.72
CA GLU A 91 -27.33 5.94 12.04
C GLU A 91 -27.24 5.64 10.54
N ILE A 92 -28.37 5.29 9.92
CA ILE A 92 -28.43 4.93 8.50
C ILE A 92 -29.60 5.66 7.85
N ALA A 93 -29.30 6.39 6.77
CA ALA A 93 -30.30 7.01 5.92
C ALA A 93 -30.15 6.50 4.49
N GLU A 94 -31.25 6.06 3.87
CA GLU A 94 -31.28 5.75 2.44
C GLU A 94 -30.97 7.01 1.62
N LEU A 95 -30.30 6.89 0.48
CA LEU A 95 -30.00 7.93 -0.49
C LEU A 95 -30.66 7.59 -1.81
N ALA A 96 -31.46 8.51 -2.35
CA ALA A 96 -32.03 8.40 -3.68
C ALA A 96 -30.97 8.64 -4.76
N ASN A 97 -30.04 9.58 -4.51
CA ASN A 97 -28.90 9.87 -5.37
C ASN A 97 -27.64 10.11 -4.53
N LYS A 98 -26.47 9.79 -5.11
CA LYS A 98 -25.16 10.11 -4.53
C LYS A 98 -24.73 11.52 -4.92
N CYS A 99 -25.41 12.52 -4.37
CA CYS A 99 -25.03 13.90 -4.53
C CYS A 99 -24.83 14.57 -3.17
N THR A 100 -23.94 15.55 -3.15
CA THR A 100 -23.56 16.28 -1.94
C THR A 100 -24.76 16.94 -1.26
N ASP A 101 -25.73 17.44 -2.04
CA ASP A 101 -26.91 18.13 -1.51
C ASP A 101 -27.78 17.18 -0.67
N GLU A 102 -27.96 15.94 -1.15
CA GLU A 102 -28.75 14.94 -0.44
C GLU A 102 -28.01 14.41 0.79
N GLU A 103 -26.70 14.22 0.69
CA GLU A 103 -25.83 13.81 1.80
C GLU A 103 -25.86 14.84 2.95
N ILE A 104 -25.72 16.13 2.63
CA ILE A 104 -25.75 17.22 3.63
C ILE A 104 -27.12 17.30 4.30
N THR A 105 -28.21 17.07 3.55
CA THR A 105 -29.56 17.13 4.11
C THR A 105 -29.85 15.99 5.09
N LYS A 106 -29.14 14.86 4.97
CA LYS A 106 -29.33 13.65 5.77
C LYS A 106 -28.29 13.45 6.87
N LEU A 107 -27.29 14.33 6.95
CA LEU A 107 -26.37 14.49 8.07
C LEU A 107 -27.04 15.26 9.22
#